data_AF-A0A2J0MSY7-F1
#
_entry.id   AF-A0A2J0MSY7-F1
#
_cell.length_a   1.000
_cell.length_b   1.000
_cell.length_c   1.000
_cell.angle_alpha   90.00
_cell.angle_beta   90.00
_cell.angle_gamma   90.00
#
_symmetry.space_group_name_H-M   'P 1'
#
loop_
_entity.id
_entity.type
_entity.pdbx_description
1 polymer ?
#
loop_
_entity_poly.entity_id
_entity_poly.type
_entity_poly.pdbx_seq_one_letter_code
_entity_poly.pdbx_strand_id
1 'polypeptide(L)'
;MSDTKEKVSRAVQWFVECDIFTNESLESELSARGLGSDHISKHVNMSGSDGKLHDVLLISSGLVKRLKSAKANDGHFHFRFWKRNGQNGDISPADFVEKEPLSDG
;
A
#
# COMPACT_ATOMS: atom_id res chain seq x y z
N MET A 1 6.48 -23.59 -33.77
CA MET A 1 7.14 -22.92 -32.64
C MET A 1 6.10 -21.96 -32.07
N SER A 2 5.58 -22.27 -30.88
CA SER A 2 4.49 -21.50 -30.28
C SER A 2 5.08 -20.41 -29.39
N ASP A 3 5.25 -19.21 -29.95
CA ASP A 3 5.55 -18.01 -29.18
C ASP A 3 4.32 -17.59 -28.38
N THR A 4 4.09 -18.26 -27.25
CA THR A 4 3.17 -17.78 -26.23
C THR A 4 3.82 -16.57 -25.58
N LYS A 5 3.59 -15.38 -26.17
CA LYS A 5 3.80 -14.09 -25.50
C LYS A 5 2.85 -14.06 -24.30
N GLU A 6 3.29 -14.62 -23.19
CA GLU A 6 2.69 -14.43 -21.89
C GLU A 6 2.71 -12.92 -21.64
N LYS A 7 1.56 -12.26 -21.89
CA LYS A 7 1.29 -10.94 -21.33
C LYS A 7 1.31 -11.14 -19.83
N VAL A 8 2.50 -11.08 -19.23
CA VAL A 8 2.65 -10.86 -17.80
C VAL A 8 2.03 -9.50 -17.57
N SER A 9 0.73 -9.50 -17.27
CA SER A 9 0.07 -8.37 -16.64
C SER A 9 0.89 -8.10 -15.39
N ARG A 10 1.80 -7.13 -15.45
CA ARG A 10 2.59 -6.72 -14.28
C ARG A 10 1.58 -6.36 -13.21
N ALA A 11 1.38 -7.28 -12.26
CA ALA A 11 0.45 -7.08 -11.18
C ALA A 11 0.84 -5.78 -10.47
N VAL A 12 -0.15 -4.93 -10.20
CA VAL A 12 0.08 -3.67 -9.48
C VAL A 12 0.74 -4.01 -8.15
N GLN A 13 1.91 -3.44 -7.90
CA GLN A 13 2.60 -3.55 -6.62
C GLN A 13 2.09 -2.45 -5.69
N TRP A 14 1.58 -2.86 -4.53
CA TRP A 14 1.00 -1.97 -3.53
C TRP A 14 1.88 -1.89 -2.31
N PHE A 15 2.01 -0.70 -1.75
CA PHE A 15 2.74 -0.51 -0.51
C PHE A 15 1.93 0.28 0.51
N VAL A 16 2.30 0.15 1.77
CA VAL A 16 1.70 0.87 2.89
C VAL A 16 2.75 1.35 3.86
N GLU A 17 2.53 2.53 4.44
CA GLU A 17 3.25 3.04 5.62
C GLU A 17 2.27 3.70 6.60
N CYS A 18 2.73 3.97 7.81
CA CYS A 18 1.96 4.64 8.85
C CYS A 18 2.89 5.56 9.66
N ASP A 19 2.52 6.83 9.85
CA ASP A 19 3.40 7.86 10.43
C ASP A 19 3.80 7.59 11.88
N ILE A 20 3.03 6.76 12.58
CA ILE A 20 3.20 6.45 14.00
C ILE A 20 4.12 5.22 14.18
N PHE A 21 4.33 4.43 13.13
CA PHE A 21 4.98 3.12 13.22
C PHE A 21 6.17 3.01 12.29
N THR A 22 7.23 2.38 12.77
CA THR A 22 8.24 1.80 11.89
C THR A 22 7.65 0.61 11.14
N ASN A 23 8.29 0.18 10.05
CA ASN A 23 7.87 -1.02 9.31
C ASN A 23 7.74 -2.27 10.20
N GLU A 24 8.59 -2.42 11.22
CA GLU A 24 8.52 -3.53 12.18
C GLU A 24 7.27 -3.42 13.09
N SER A 25 7.03 -2.23 13.64
CA SER A 25 5.85 -2.00 14.48
C SER A 25 4.56 -2.14 13.67
N LEU A 26 4.56 -1.68 12.41
CA LEU A 26 3.43 -1.80 11.51
C LEU A 26 3.10 -3.27 11.21
N GLU A 27 4.10 -4.10 10.90
CA GLU A 27 3.92 -5.54 10.67
C GLU A 27 3.34 -6.26 11.90
N SER A 28 3.87 -5.93 13.09
CA SER A 28 3.38 -6.47 14.37
C SER A 28 1.93 -6.09 14.62
N GLU A 29 1.58 -4.82 14.41
CA GLU A 29 0.23 -4.30 14.61
C GLU A 29 -0.78 -4.88 13.60
N LEU A 30 -0.36 -5.03 12.34
CA LEU A 30 -1.14 -5.73 11.32
C LEU A 30 -1.41 -7.19 11.73
N SER A 31 -0.39 -7.87 12.23
CA SER A 31 -0.50 -9.25 12.70
C SER A 31 -1.42 -9.37 13.92
N ALA A 32 -1.29 -8.47 14.90
CA ALA A 32 -2.12 -8.43 16.10
C ALA A 32 -3.60 -8.24 15.79
N ARG A 33 -3.93 -7.52 14.72
CA ARG A 33 -5.30 -7.30 14.23
C ARG A 33 -5.83 -8.43 13.33
N GLY A 34 -5.06 -9.49 13.10
CA GLY A 34 -5.41 -10.56 12.15
C GLY A 34 -5.42 -10.09 10.69
N LEU A 35 -4.75 -8.97 10.40
CA LEU A 35 -4.62 -8.37 9.08
C LEU A 35 -3.26 -8.72 8.43
N GLY A 36 -2.31 -9.28 9.16
CA GLY A 36 -1.01 -9.70 8.64
C GLY A 36 -1.10 -10.79 7.56
N SER A 37 -0.08 -10.86 6.69
CA SER A 37 0.11 -11.95 5.74
C SER A 37 1.54 -12.46 5.79
N ASP A 38 1.74 -13.74 5.50
CA ASP A 38 3.07 -14.40 5.53
C ASP A 38 4.08 -13.86 4.50
N HIS A 39 3.67 -12.92 3.64
CA HIS A 39 4.46 -12.38 2.53
C HIS A 39 4.48 -10.85 2.49
N ILE A 40 4.68 -10.20 3.64
CA ILE A 40 4.98 -8.77 3.68
C ILE A 40 6.49 -8.60 3.44
N SER A 41 6.88 -7.76 2.48
CA SER A 41 8.29 -7.43 2.23
C SER A 41 8.57 -5.98 2.57
N LYS A 42 9.66 -5.74 3.31
CA LYS A 42 10.08 -4.40 3.73
C LYS A 42 10.88 -3.73 2.63
N HIS A 43 10.57 -2.48 2.35
CA HIS A 43 11.35 -1.62 1.47
C HIS A 43 11.68 -0.33 2.19
N VAL A 44 12.98 -0.11 2.43
CA VAL A 44 13.50 1.06 3.13
C VAL A 44 13.97 2.08 2.08
N ASN A 45 13.77 3.36 2.36
CA ASN A 45 14.20 4.47 1.49
C ASN A 45 13.70 4.37 0.04
N MET A 46 12.45 3.96 -0.17
CA MET A 46 11.85 4.01 -1.50
C MET A 46 11.51 5.44 -1.91
N SER A 47 11.93 5.82 -3.11
CA SER A 47 11.64 7.15 -3.65
C SER A 47 10.15 7.32 -3.96
N GLY A 48 9.55 8.33 -3.33
CA GLY A 48 8.20 8.81 -3.61
C GLY A 48 8.17 9.82 -4.74
N SER A 49 7.04 9.89 -5.46
CA SER A 49 6.78 10.93 -6.46
C SER A 49 6.64 12.33 -5.85
N ASP A 50 6.55 12.42 -4.52
CA ASP A 50 6.61 13.67 -3.76
C ASP A 50 8.06 14.14 -3.48
N GLY A 51 9.06 13.41 -3.98
CA GLY A 51 10.48 13.72 -3.84
C GLY A 51 11.09 13.28 -2.50
N LYS A 52 10.35 12.54 -1.66
CA LYS A 52 10.83 12.04 -0.37
C LYS A 52 11.19 10.56 -0.42
N LEU A 53 11.86 10.10 0.63
CA LEU A 53 12.15 8.68 0.85
C LEU A 53 11.15 8.12 1.85
N HIS A 54 10.65 6.92 1.56
CA HIS A 54 9.60 6.26 2.33
C HIS A 54 10.03 4.87 2.74
N ASP A 55 9.75 4.55 4.00
CA ASP A 55 9.88 3.21 4.52
C ASP A 55 8.51 2.54 4.42
N VAL A 56 8.39 1.58 3.51
CA VAL A 56 7.09 0.99 3.15
C VAL A 56 7.11 -0.52 3.20
N LEU A 57 5.93 -1.10 3.39
CA LEU A 57 5.68 -2.53 3.32
C LEU A 57 5.00 -2.87 2.00
N LEU A 58 5.58 -3.76 1.19
CA LEU A 58 4.91 -4.37 0.04
C LEU A 58 3.79 -5.28 0.55
N ILE A 59 2.58 -5.03 0.07
CA ILE A 59 1.36 -5.73 0.47
C ILE A 59 0.59 -6.24 -0.75
N SER A 60 -0.18 -7.31 -0.55
CA SER A 60 -1.05 -7.83 -1.60
C SER A 60 -2.27 -6.94 -1.82
N SER A 61 -2.86 -7.00 -3.01
CA SER A 61 -4.15 -6.34 -3.31
C SER A 61 -5.28 -6.78 -2.37
N GLY A 62 -5.22 -8.01 -1.84
CA GLY A 62 -6.18 -8.51 -0.85
C GLY A 62 -6.03 -7.79 0.49
N LEU A 63 -4.79 -7.56 0.92
CA LEU A 63 -4.48 -6.83 2.14
C LEU A 63 -4.86 -5.35 2.03
N VAL A 64 -4.64 -4.70 0.88
CA VAL A 64 -5.12 -3.33 0.62
C VAL A 64 -6.61 -3.19 0.91
N LYS A 65 -7.45 -4.14 0.44
CA LYS A 65 -8.90 -4.10 0.69
C LYS A 65 -9.22 -4.18 2.18
N ARG A 66 -8.57 -5.08 2.92
CA ARG A 66 -8.78 -5.23 4.37
C ARG A 66 -8.38 -3.97 5.13
N LEU A 67 -7.24 -3.38 4.79
CA LEU A 67 -6.75 -2.16 5.46
C LEU A 67 -7.61 -0.93 5.15
N LYS A 68 -8.14 -0.83 3.93
CA LYS A 68 -9.13 0.21 3.60
C LYS A 68 -10.40 0.08 4.46
N SER A 69 -10.91 -1.14 4.62
CA SER A 69 -12.07 -1.38 5.50
C SER A 69 -11.74 -1.10 6.96
N ALA A 70 -10.55 -1.45 7.45
CA ALA A 70 -10.11 -1.13 8.81
C ALA A 70 -10.03 0.39 9.03
N LYS A 71 -9.41 1.14 8.11
CA LYS A 71 -9.31 2.61 8.17
C LYS A 71 -10.67 3.30 8.22
N ALA A 72 -11.65 2.80 7.47
CA ALA A 72 -13.01 3.35 7.47
C ALA A 72 -13.73 3.17 8.81
N ASN A 73 -13.35 2.15 9.58
CA ASN A 73 -13.96 1.80 10.87
C ASN A 73 -13.14 2.27 12.08
N ASP A 74 -11.88 2.68 11.88
CA ASP A 74 -10.95 3.09 12.94
C ASP A 74 -10.14 4.32 12.49
N GLY A 75 -10.62 5.49 12.92
CA GLY A 75 -10.00 6.78 12.61
C GLY A 75 -8.64 7.01 13.28
N HIS A 76 -8.23 6.16 14.23
CA HIS A 76 -6.93 6.27 14.87
C HIS A 76 -5.82 5.68 14.00
N PHE A 77 -6.19 4.96 12.93
CA PHE A 77 -5.26 4.22 12.09
C PHE A 77 -5.04 4.89 10.73
N HIS A 78 -4.06 5.80 10.67
CA HIS A 78 -3.72 6.54 9.47
C HIS A 78 -2.73 5.77 8.60
N PHE A 79 -3.25 4.89 7.72
CA PHE A 79 -2.46 4.31 6.64
C PHE A 79 -2.28 5.30 5.49
N ARG A 80 -1.06 5.40 4.97
CA ARG A 80 -0.75 5.98 3.66
C ARG A 80 -0.46 4.83 2.69
N PHE A 81 -1.18 4.80 1.58
CA PHE A 81 -1.03 3.75 0.57
C PHE A 81 -0.30 4.28 -0.65
N TRP A 82 0.48 3.40 -1.26
CA TRP A 82 1.33 3.71 -2.40
C TRP A 82 1.18 2.66 -3.49
N LYS A 83 1.33 3.08 -4.75
CA LYS A 83 1.35 2.20 -5.94
C LYS A 83 2.69 2.36 -6.63
N ARG A 84 3.30 1.26 -7.09
CA ARG A 84 4.51 1.38 -7.92
C ARG A 84 4.18 2.00 -9.26
N ASN A 85 4.96 3.00 -9.65
CA ASN A 85 4.94 3.53 -11.00
C ASN A 85 5.81 2.63 -11.90
N GLY A 86 5.17 2.03 -12.90
CA GLY A 86 5.82 1.09 -13.81
C GLY A 86 6.88 1.69 -14.74
N GLN A 87 6.97 3.03 -14.83
CA GLN A 87 7.92 3.72 -15.70
C GLN A 87 9.28 3.97 -15.04
N ASN A 88 9.30 4.44 -13.78
CA ASN A 88 10.55 4.86 -13.13
C ASN A 88 10.88 4.06 -11.85
N GLY A 89 10.00 3.14 -11.45
CA GLY A 89 10.21 2.26 -10.30
C GLY A 89 9.98 2.91 -8.94
N ASP A 90 9.73 4.22 -8.92
CA ASP A 90 9.26 5.03 -7.79
C ASP A 90 7.84 4.63 -7.36
N ILE A 91 7.43 5.11 -6.19
CA ILE A 91 6.05 5.00 -5.73
C ILE A 91 5.33 6.33 -5.82
N SER A 92 4.07 6.27 -6.25
CA SER A 92 3.17 7.40 -6.17
C SER A 92 2.11 7.14 -5.11
N PRO A 93 1.60 8.18 -4.44
CA PRO A 93 0.44 8.03 -3.58
C PRO A 93 -0.63 7.26 -4.36
N ALA A 94 -1.17 6.23 -3.73
CA ALA A 94 -2.36 5.61 -4.26
C ALA A 94 -3.46 6.66 -4.10
N ASP A 95 -3.82 7.33 -5.20
CA ASP A 95 -5.02 8.16 -5.34
C ASP A 95 -6.27 7.32 -5.07
N PHE A 96 -6.45 6.90 -3.83
CA PHE A 96 -7.72 6.47 -3.30
C PHE A 96 -8.54 7.69 -2.89
N VAL A 97 -8.14 8.91 -3.34
CA VAL A 97 -8.69 10.21 -2.96
C VAL A 97 -10.14 9.99 -2.63
N GLU A 98 -10.34 9.93 -1.31
CA GLU A 98 -11.44 10.55 -0.63
C GLU A 98 -12.47 11.01 -1.65
N LYS A 99 -13.44 10.14 -1.98
CA LYS A 99 -14.74 10.75 -2.23
C LYS A 99 -14.99 11.47 -0.92
N GLU A 100 -14.83 12.79 -0.94
CA GLU A 100 -15.35 13.63 0.12
C GLU A 100 -16.71 13.05 0.51
N PRO A 101 -17.07 12.97 1.81
CA PRO A 101 -18.46 12.73 2.13
C PRO A 101 -19.24 13.72 1.27
N LEU A 102 -20.17 13.22 0.45
CA LEU A 102 -21.10 14.07 -0.27
C LEU A 102 -21.64 15.01 0.79
N SER A 103 -21.21 16.27 0.76
CA SER A 103 -21.81 17.28 1.60
C SER A 103 -23.24 17.36 1.05
N ASP A 104 -24.19 16.80 1.79
CA ASP A 104 -25.61 17.01 1.53
C ASP A 104 -25.82 18.53 1.54
N GLY A 105 -25.97 19.08 0.34
CA GLY A 105 -26.37 20.46 0.08
C GLY A 105 -27.81 20.49 -0.39
#